data_AF-A0A961KZZ4-F1
#
_entry.id   AF-A0A961KZZ4-F1
#
_cell.length_a   1.000
_cell.length_b   1.000
_cell.length_c   1.000
_cell.angle_alpha   90.00
_cell.angle_beta   90.00
_cell.angle_gamma   90.00
#
_symmetry.space_group_name_H-M   'P 1'
#
loop_
_entity.id
_entity.type
_entity.pdbx_description
1 polymer ?
#
loop_
_entity_poly.entity_id
_entity_poly.type
_entity_poly.pdbx_seq_one_letter_code
_entity_poly.pdbx_strand_id
1 'polypeptide(L)'
;MALDFSSMTVKAWRRENGRVGVRNHVLILPVDDISNAACEAVANNVKGTMAIPHAYGRLQFGEDLDLHFRTIIGTGANPNVAAVVVIGIEPEWTQIVVDGIAKTGKPVHGVSIEQKGDFETIRLASWKAKEFVQWASEQQKEDCPIGDLWISTKCGESDTTTGLSSCPTVGNMYDKLLPEGIYGCFGETSEITGAEHICV
;
A
#
# COMPACT_ATOMS: atom_id res chain seq x y z
N MET A 1 30.59 17.11 -14.37
CA MET A 1 29.24 17.70 -14.42
C MET A 1 28.42 16.98 -13.37
N ALA A 2 27.90 17.69 -12.36
CA ALA A 2 26.86 17.10 -11.53
C ALA A 2 25.67 16.80 -12.43
N LEU A 3 25.11 15.59 -12.32
CA LEU A 3 23.87 15.25 -13.01
C LEU A 3 22.77 16.10 -12.36
N ASP A 4 22.06 16.89 -13.16
CA ASP A 4 20.89 17.66 -12.72
C ASP A 4 19.64 16.82 -12.99
N PHE A 5 18.94 16.45 -11.92
CA PHE A 5 17.75 15.60 -11.98
C PHE A 5 16.45 16.39 -11.75
N SER A 6 16.53 17.71 -11.58
CA SER A 6 15.39 18.57 -11.22
C SER A 6 14.27 18.60 -12.28
N SER A 7 14.63 18.30 -13.54
CA SER A 7 13.69 18.21 -14.67
C SER A 7 13.18 16.79 -14.94
N MET A 8 13.59 15.79 -14.16
CA MET A 8 13.15 14.42 -14.36
C MET A 8 11.69 14.24 -14.00
N THR A 9 10.96 13.59 -14.91
CA THR A 9 9.58 13.18 -14.68
C THR A 9 9.41 11.68 -14.84
N VAL A 10 8.31 11.18 -14.27
CA VAL A 10 7.85 9.80 -14.42
C VAL A 10 6.38 9.80 -14.82
N LYS A 11 6.01 8.91 -15.74
CA LYS A 11 4.61 8.66 -16.10
C LYS A 11 3.92 7.90 -14.96
N ALA A 12 3.10 8.59 -14.18
CA ALA A 12 2.47 8.06 -12.97
C ALA A 12 1.02 8.59 -12.79
N TRP A 13 0.31 8.09 -11.79
CA TRP A 13 -1.04 8.54 -11.43
C TRP A 13 -0.96 9.48 -10.23
N ARG A 14 -1.33 10.75 -10.43
CA ARG A 14 -1.52 11.69 -9.33
C ARG A 14 -2.88 11.45 -8.69
N ARG A 15 -2.90 11.36 -7.36
CA ARG A 15 -4.11 11.17 -6.55
C ARG A 15 -4.68 12.51 -6.10
N GLU A 16 -5.92 12.48 -5.64
CA GLU A 16 -6.69 13.64 -5.19
C GLU A 16 -6.02 14.36 -4.01
N ASN A 17 -5.25 13.62 -3.20
CA ASN A 17 -4.45 14.16 -2.10
C ASN A 17 -3.03 14.60 -2.51
N GLY A 18 -2.74 14.69 -3.80
CA GLY A 18 -1.45 15.12 -4.36
C GLY A 18 -0.35 14.07 -4.38
N ARG A 19 -0.53 12.92 -3.71
CA ARG A 19 0.44 11.81 -3.71
C ARG A 19 0.50 11.15 -5.09
N VAL A 20 1.65 10.58 -5.44
CA VAL A 20 1.88 9.96 -6.75
C VAL A 20 2.06 8.45 -6.63
N GLY A 21 1.29 7.71 -7.42
CA GLY A 21 1.36 6.25 -7.54
C GLY A 21 1.94 5.82 -8.87
N VAL A 22 2.89 4.89 -8.87
CA VAL A 22 3.48 4.28 -10.07
C VAL A 22 2.73 3.02 -10.52
N ARG A 23 1.67 2.65 -9.79
CA ARG A 23 0.70 1.58 -10.10
C ARG A 23 -0.73 2.09 -9.85
N ASN A 24 -1.70 1.30 -10.31
CA ASN A 24 -3.12 1.66 -10.26
C ASN A 24 -3.97 0.45 -9.86
N HIS A 25 -3.78 -0.04 -8.63
CA HIS A 25 -4.43 -1.26 -8.15
C HIS A 25 -5.81 -0.98 -7.56
N VAL A 26 -6.74 -1.92 -7.76
CA VAL A 26 -7.95 -2.04 -6.95
C VAL A 26 -7.73 -3.15 -5.95
N LEU A 27 -7.72 -2.82 -4.66
CA LEU A 27 -7.47 -3.81 -3.62
C LEU A 27 -8.75 -4.40 -3.07
N ILE A 28 -8.69 -5.70 -2.76
CA ILE A 28 -9.64 -6.36 -1.86
C ILE A 28 -8.89 -6.63 -0.56
N LEU A 29 -9.18 -5.82 0.46
CA LEU A 29 -8.38 -5.72 1.66
C LEU A 29 -9.10 -6.40 2.83
N PRO A 30 -8.61 -7.56 3.31
CA PRO A 30 -9.11 -8.14 4.54
C PRO A 30 -8.73 -7.25 5.73
N VAL A 31 -9.65 -7.11 6.70
CA VAL A 31 -9.36 -6.49 8.01
C VAL A 31 -8.69 -7.51 8.95
N ASP A 32 -9.00 -8.78 8.75
CA ASP A 32 -8.63 -9.90 9.58
C ASP A 32 -8.41 -11.16 8.72
N ASP A 33 -7.72 -12.14 9.29
CA ASP A 33 -7.35 -13.35 8.57
C ASP A 33 -8.54 -14.26 8.22
N ILE A 34 -9.67 -14.14 8.94
CA ILE A 34 -10.91 -14.87 8.63
C ILE A 34 -11.51 -14.34 7.32
N SER A 35 -11.36 -13.06 7.05
CA SER A 35 -11.87 -12.40 5.84
C SER A 35 -11.04 -12.69 4.59
N ASN A 36 -9.85 -13.29 4.73
CA ASN A 36 -8.95 -13.61 3.60
C ASN A 36 -9.65 -14.41 2.51
N ALA A 37 -10.38 -15.47 2.86
CA ALA A 37 -11.02 -16.36 1.88
C ALA A 37 -12.07 -15.61 1.04
N ALA A 38 -12.84 -14.71 1.66
CA ALA A 38 -13.79 -13.86 0.95
C ALA A 38 -13.06 -12.88 0.01
N CYS A 39 -11.97 -12.25 0.47
CA CYS A 39 -11.16 -11.36 -0.36
C CYS A 39 -10.57 -12.06 -1.59
N GLU A 40 -9.99 -13.25 -1.40
CA GLU A 40 -9.42 -14.06 -2.46
C GLU A 40 -10.48 -14.53 -3.46
N ALA A 41 -11.67 -14.90 -2.99
CA ALA A 41 -12.78 -15.27 -3.86
C ALA A 41 -13.23 -14.11 -4.74
N VAL A 42 -13.32 -12.89 -4.20
CA VAL A 42 -13.62 -11.68 -4.98
C VAL A 42 -12.53 -11.43 -6.02
N ALA A 43 -11.25 -11.53 -5.63
CA ALA A 43 -10.13 -11.32 -6.56
C ALA A 43 -10.08 -12.38 -7.68
N ASN A 44 -10.48 -13.62 -7.37
CA ASN A 44 -10.64 -14.65 -8.37
C ASN A 44 -11.75 -14.31 -9.38
N ASN A 45 -12.89 -13.79 -8.90
CA ASN A 45 -14.04 -13.44 -9.72
C ASN A 45 -13.82 -12.19 -10.59
N VAL A 46 -13.15 -11.16 -10.06
CA VAL A 46 -13.00 -9.86 -10.71
C VAL A 46 -11.54 -9.61 -11.07
N LYS A 47 -11.20 -9.84 -12.34
CA LYS A 47 -9.84 -9.59 -12.86
C LYS A 47 -9.51 -8.09 -12.81
N GLY A 48 -8.25 -7.78 -12.54
CA GLY A 48 -7.78 -6.40 -12.32
C GLY A 48 -7.80 -5.95 -10.85
N THR A 49 -8.33 -6.79 -9.96
CA THR A 49 -8.23 -6.60 -8.51
C THR A 49 -7.08 -7.41 -7.92
N MET A 50 -6.68 -7.07 -6.70
CA MET A 50 -5.63 -7.77 -5.94
C MET A 50 -6.07 -7.95 -4.50
N ALA A 51 -6.18 -9.20 -4.04
CA ALA A 51 -6.34 -9.50 -2.63
C ALA A 51 -4.98 -9.44 -1.92
N ILE A 52 -4.95 -8.91 -0.70
CA ILE A 52 -3.73 -8.87 0.14
C ILE A 52 -4.01 -9.59 1.46
N PRO A 53 -3.95 -10.94 1.48
CA PRO A 53 -4.20 -11.71 2.68
C PRO A 53 -3.08 -11.54 3.71
N HIS A 54 -3.43 -11.63 5.00
CA HIS A 54 -2.47 -11.57 6.10
C HIS A 54 -2.92 -12.45 7.27
N ALA A 55 -2.02 -12.72 8.23
CA ALA A 55 -2.29 -13.58 9.38
C ALA A 55 -2.82 -12.85 10.63
N TYR A 56 -2.96 -11.51 10.57
CA TYR A 56 -3.36 -10.66 11.70
C TYR A 56 -4.86 -10.31 11.71
N GLY A 57 -5.32 -9.54 12.69
CA GLY A 57 -6.71 -9.08 12.85
C GLY A 57 -7.56 -9.96 13.77
N ARG A 58 -6.92 -10.81 14.58
CA ARG A 58 -7.51 -11.47 15.76
C ARG A 58 -6.60 -11.29 16.96
N LEU A 59 -7.22 -11.10 18.12
CA LEU A 59 -6.58 -11.05 19.44
C LEU A 59 -5.57 -9.90 19.64
N GLN A 60 -5.55 -8.89 18.75
CA GLN A 60 -4.85 -7.63 19.02
C GLN A 60 -5.65 -6.78 20.01
N PHE A 61 -4.96 -6.09 20.92
CA PHE A 61 -5.55 -5.15 21.88
C PHE A 61 -4.57 -4.04 22.23
N GLY A 62 -5.07 -2.91 22.72
CA GLY A 62 -4.25 -1.75 23.07
C GLY A 62 -3.40 -1.26 21.88
N GLU A 63 -2.13 -0.97 22.12
CA GLU A 63 -1.22 -0.42 21.12
C GLU A 63 -1.00 -1.35 19.90
N ASP A 64 -1.11 -2.67 20.09
CA ASP A 64 -1.00 -3.64 19.00
C ASP A 64 -2.19 -3.55 18.04
N LEU A 65 -3.39 -3.32 18.58
CA LEU A 65 -4.59 -3.09 17.77
C LEU A 65 -4.51 -1.76 17.01
N ASP A 66 -4.00 -0.71 17.66
CA ASP A 66 -3.77 0.59 17.02
C ASP A 66 -2.75 0.48 15.88
N LEU A 67 -1.66 -0.27 16.10
CA LEU A 67 -0.66 -0.57 15.07
C LEU A 67 -1.28 -1.36 13.91
N HIS A 68 -2.12 -2.36 14.20
CA HIS A 68 -2.83 -3.15 13.19
C HIS A 68 -3.68 -2.25 12.30
N PHE A 69 -4.59 -1.45 12.88
CA PHE A 69 -5.43 -0.55 12.10
C PHE A 69 -4.61 0.45 11.30
N ARG A 70 -3.57 1.06 11.90
CA ARG A 70 -2.68 1.98 11.18
C ARG A 70 -2.02 1.32 9.99
N THR A 71 -1.61 0.06 10.12
CA THR A 71 -0.97 -0.71 9.04
C THR A 71 -1.95 -1.03 7.92
N ILE A 72 -3.14 -1.54 8.24
CA ILE A 72 -4.17 -1.87 7.24
C ILE A 72 -4.67 -0.61 6.51
N ILE A 73 -4.91 0.48 7.25
CA ILE A 73 -5.26 1.78 6.68
C ILE A 73 -4.13 2.27 5.76
N GLY A 74 -2.87 2.16 6.19
CA GLY A 74 -1.69 2.52 5.40
C GLY A 74 -1.61 1.77 4.07
N THR A 75 -1.92 0.46 4.09
CA THR A 75 -1.98 -0.39 2.89
C THR A 75 -3.00 0.15 1.88
N GLY A 76 -4.23 0.44 2.32
CA GLY A 76 -5.26 1.03 1.45
C GLY A 76 -4.97 2.47 1.03
N ALA A 77 -4.32 3.25 1.91
CA ALA A 77 -3.95 4.64 1.67
C ALA A 77 -2.83 4.81 0.64
N ASN A 78 -2.03 3.77 0.38
CA ASN A 78 -0.89 3.81 -0.54
C ASN A 78 -1.28 4.39 -1.93
N PRO A 79 -0.52 5.32 -2.52
CA PRO A 79 -0.89 5.95 -3.79
C PRO A 79 -0.88 5.00 -4.99
N ASN A 80 -0.25 3.82 -4.90
CA ASN A 80 -0.37 2.75 -5.89
C ASN A 80 -1.76 2.09 -5.91
N VAL A 81 -2.60 2.37 -4.91
CA VAL A 81 -3.95 1.87 -4.77
C VAL A 81 -4.92 2.96 -5.21
N ALA A 82 -5.69 2.68 -6.27
CA ALA A 82 -6.70 3.56 -6.82
C ALA A 82 -7.99 3.53 -5.99
N ALA A 83 -8.43 2.34 -5.60
CA ALA A 83 -9.66 2.12 -4.86
C ALA A 83 -9.58 0.83 -4.02
N VAL A 84 -10.41 0.72 -2.98
CA VAL A 84 -10.36 -0.39 -2.02
C VAL A 84 -11.74 -0.93 -1.68
N VAL A 85 -11.92 -2.24 -1.76
CA VAL A 85 -13.03 -2.94 -1.08
C VAL A 85 -12.47 -3.57 0.18
N VAL A 86 -12.92 -3.11 1.34
CA VAL A 86 -12.54 -3.63 2.66
C VAL A 86 -13.54 -4.72 3.04
N ILE A 87 -13.04 -5.89 3.44
CA ILE A 87 -13.86 -6.98 3.96
C ILE A 87 -13.38 -7.34 5.36
N GLY A 88 -14.26 -7.25 6.35
CA GLY A 88 -13.99 -7.70 7.72
C GLY A 88 -15.04 -8.69 8.19
N ILE A 89 -14.79 -9.33 9.34
CA ILE A 89 -15.81 -10.18 9.97
C ILE A 89 -17.03 -9.33 10.34
N GLU A 90 -16.81 -8.20 11.00
CA GLU A 90 -17.87 -7.38 11.61
C GLU A 90 -17.83 -5.89 11.15
N PRO A 91 -18.92 -5.12 11.27
CA PRO A 91 -19.04 -3.76 10.75
C PRO A 91 -18.14 -2.68 11.39
N GLU A 92 -17.94 -2.69 12.69
CA GLU A 92 -17.21 -1.70 13.47
C GLU A 92 -15.74 -1.57 13.03
N TRP A 93 -14.96 -2.66 13.06
CA TRP A 93 -13.55 -2.67 12.62
C TRP A 93 -13.43 -2.40 11.12
N THR A 94 -14.37 -2.93 10.34
CA THR A 94 -14.48 -2.63 8.90
C THR A 94 -14.61 -1.13 8.68
N GLN A 95 -15.48 -0.45 9.43
CA GLN A 95 -15.73 0.97 9.28
C GLN A 95 -14.51 1.82 9.70
N ILE A 96 -13.79 1.44 10.76
CA ILE A 96 -12.54 2.12 11.16
C ILE A 96 -11.54 2.15 10.00
N VAL A 97 -11.34 1.01 9.32
CA VAL A 97 -10.41 0.90 8.19
C VAL A 97 -10.93 1.71 6.99
N VAL A 98 -12.22 1.61 6.67
CA VAL A 98 -12.86 2.36 5.59
C VAL A 98 -12.68 3.87 5.80
N ASP A 99 -13.02 4.38 6.98
CA ASP A 99 -12.92 5.81 7.31
C ASP A 99 -11.47 6.29 7.29
N GLY A 100 -10.54 5.46 7.76
CA GLY A 100 -9.11 5.74 7.70
C GLY A 100 -8.61 5.92 6.28
N ILE A 101 -8.99 5.02 5.36
CA ILE A 101 -8.61 5.08 3.94
C ILE A 101 -9.31 6.26 3.24
N ALA A 102 -10.59 6.50 3.55
CA ALA A 102 -11.40 7.56 2.94
C ALA A 102 -10.80 8.96 3.13
N LYS A 103 -10.03 9.19 4.21
CA LYS A 103 -9.29 10.45 4.44
C LYS A 103 -8.30 10.79 3.31
N THR A 104 -7.88 9.81 2.52
CA THR A 104 -7.02 10.05 1.34
C THR A 104 -7.78 10.62 0.13
N GLY A 105 -9.11 10.63 0.16
CA GLY A 105 -9.96 11.07 -0.95
C GLY A 105 -10.29 9.98 -1.98
N LYS A 106 -9.70 8.79 -1.88
CA LYS A 106 -9.93 7.71 -2.84
C LYS A 106 -11.22 6.93 -2.56
N PRO A 107 -11.83 6.30 -3.59
CA PRO A 107 -13.00 5.44 -3.39
C PRO A 107 -12.70 4.23 -2.51
N VAL A 108 -13.53 4.03 -1.49
CA VAL A 108 -13.45 2.89 -0.58
C VAL A 108 -14.85 2.39 -0.23
N HIS A 109 -15.01 1.07 -0.09
CA HIS A 109 -16.27 0.44 0.29
C HIS A 109 -16.05 -0.69 1.28
N GLY A 110 -16.82 -0.73 2.37
CA GLY A 110 -16.77 -1.79 3.37
C GLY A 110 -17.92 -2.79 3.22
N VAL A 111 -17.61 -4.08 3.40
CA VAL A 111 -18.60 -5.15 3.55
C VAL A 111 -18.17 -6.06 4.69
N SER A 112 -19.10 -6.47 5.54
CA SER A 112 -18.81 -7.40 6.64
C SER A 112 -19.47 -8.76 6.42
N ILE A 113 -18.79 -9.82 6.85
CA ILE A 113 -19.23 -11.22 6.70
C ILE A 113 -20.37 -11.56 7.66
N GLU A 114 -20.30 -11.07 8.90
CA GLU A 114 -21.31 -11.31 9.92
C GLU A 114 -22.70 -10.88 9.40
N GLN A 115 -23.72 -11.67 9.75
CA GLN A 115 -25.12 -11.50 9.33
C GLN A 115 -25.40 -11.74 7.83
N LYS A 116 -24.39 -11.79 6.95
CA LYS A 116 -24.55 -12.04 5.50
C LYS A 116 -24.03 -13.40 5.06
N GLY A 117 -22.98 -13.89 5.72
CA GLY A 117 -22.20 -15.04 5.29
C GLY A 117 -21.34 -14.74 4.06
N ASP A 118 -20.47 -15.69 3.71
CA ASP A 118 -19.47 -15.50 2.66
C ASP A 118 -20.07 -15.27 1.27
N PHE A 119 -21.07 -16.05 0.87
CA PHE A 119 -21.62 -15.95 -0.49
C PHE A 119 -22.21 -14.57 -0.80
N GLU A 120 -22.98 -14.01 0.13
CA GLU A 120 -23.58 -12.69 -0.05
C GLU A 120 -22.53 -11.58 0.03
N THR A 121 -21.55 -11.72 0.93
CA THR A 121 -20.41 -10.79 1.06
C THR A 121 -19.57 -10.75 -0.22
N ILE A 122 -19.19 -11.92 -0.74
CA ILE A 122 -18.44 -12.07 -1.98
C ILE A 122 -19.22 -11.48 -3.15
N ARG A 123 -20.55 -11.71 -3.20
CA ARG A 123 -21.42 -11.14 -4.25
C ARG A 123 -21.39 -9.61 -4.24
N LEU A 124 -21.65 -9.00 -3.08
CA LEU A 124 -21.68 -7.54 -2.92
C LEU A 124 -20.32 -6.90 -3.21
N ALA A 125 -19.26 -7.47 -2.63
CA ALA A 125 -17.89 -7.00 -2.83
C ALA A 125 -17.46 -7.13 -4.30
N SER A 126 -17.83 -8.21 -5.00
CA SER A 126 -17.50 -8.40 -6.42
C SER A 126 -18.15 -7.34 -7.32
N TRP A 127 -19.41 -6.97 -7.05
CA TRP A 127 -20.07 -5.90 -7.80
C TRP A 127 -19.35 -4.57 -7.61
N LYS A 128 -19.02 -4.22 -6.37
CA LYS A 128 -18.28 -2.98 -6.09
C LYS A 128 -16.89 -2.98 -6.69
N ALA A 129 -16.18 -4.11 -6.59
CA ALA A 129 -14.85 -4.26 -7.15
C ALA A 129 -14.85 -4.07 -8.67
N LYS A 130 -15.86 -4.60 -9.37
CA LYS A 130 -16.05 -4.37 -10.80
C LYS A 130 -16.20 -2.88 -11.12
N GLU A 131 -17.05 -2.16 -10.38
CA GLU A 131 -17.24 -0.71 -10.56
C GLU A 131 -15.91 0.05 -10.37
N PHE A 132 -15.14 -0.31 -9.33
CA PHE A 132 -13.84 0.30 -9.07
C PHE A 132 -12.80 -0.02 -10.13
N VAL A 133 -12.76 -1.23 -10.67
CA VAL A 133 -11.87 -1.58 -11.79
C VAL A 133 -12.20 -0.77 -13.03
N GLN A 134 -13.49 -0.60 -13.36
CA GLN A 134 -13.94 0.23 -14.48
C GLN A 134 -13.46 1.67 -14.30
N TRP A 135 -13.79 2.29 -13.16
CA TRP A 135 -13.36 3.65 -12.84
C TRP A 135 -11.82 3.81 -12.84
N ALA A 136 -11.09 2.88 -12.22
CA ALA A 136 -9.63 2.95 -12.17
C ALA A 136 -9.01 2.85 -13.58
N SER A 137 -9.59 2.04 -14.46
CA SER A 137 -9.07 1.86 -15.83
C SER A 137 -9.17 3.09 -16.73
N GLU A 138 -10.08 4.02 -16.40
CA GLU A 138 -10.26 5.27 -17.14
C GLU A 138 -9.18 6.31 -16.80
N GLN A 139 -8.50 6.17 -15.66
CA GLN A 139 -7.48 7.12 -15.21
C GLN A 139 -6.21 7.05 -16.06
N GLN A 140 -5.81 8.21 -16.59
CA GLN A 140 -4.61 8.35 -17.39
C GLN A 140 -3.40 8.69 -16.52
N LYS A 141 -2.22 8.27 -16.98
CA LYS A 141 -0.95 8.71 -16.41
C LYS A 141 -0.65 10.13 -16.84
N GLU A 142 0.01 10.89 -15.97
CA GLU A 142 0.58 12.19 -16.26
C GLU A 142 2.08 12.22 -15.96
N ASP A 143 2.76 13.26 -16.43
CA ASP A 143 4.16 13.50 -16.07
C ASP A 143 4.23 14.08 -14.66
N CYS A 144 4.72 13.29 -13.71
CA CYS A 144 4.95 13.70 -12.33
C CYS A 144 6.44 13.98 -12.12
N PRO A 145 6.82 15.05 -11.41
CA PRO A 145 8.20 15.27 -10.98
C PRO A 145 8.73 14.07 -10.20
N ILE A 146 10.02 13.76 -10.36
CA ILE A 146 10.65 12.65 -9.63
C ILE A 146 10.56 12.84 -8.11
N GLY A 147 10.63 14.08 -7.63
CA GLY A 147 10.52 14.45 -6.22
C GLY A 147 9.20 14.03 -5.56
N ASP A 148 8.14 13.79 -6.32
CA ASP A 148 6.86 13.30 -5.76
C ASP A 148 6.92 11.83 -5.34
N LEU A 149 7.98 11.10 -5.72
CA LEU A 149 8.12 9.68 -5.43
C LEU A 149 8.54 9.41 -3.99
N TRP A 150 7.93 8.37 -3.43
CA TRP A 150 8.37 7.75 -2.19
C TRP A 150 9.05 6.43 -2.54
N ILE A 151 10.33 6.33 -2.18
CA ILE A 151 11.17 5.17 -2.46
C ILE A 151 11.51 4.53 -1.12
N SER A 152 11.21 3.24 -1.01
CA SER A 152 11.60 2.44 0.15
C SER A 152 12.65 1.42 -0.28
N THR A 153 13.62 1.19 0.58
CA THR A 153 14.65 0.18 0.42
C THR A 153 14.52 -0.86 1.51
N LYS A 154 14.61 -2.11 1.09
CA LYS A 154 14.81 -3.25 1.97
C LYS A 154 15.88 -4.17 1.38
N CYS A 155 16.57 -4.87 2.24
CA CYS A 155 17.39 -6.00 1.90
C CYS A 155 16.50 -7.20 1.54
N GLY A 156 17.10 -8.14 0.81
CA GLY A 156 16.52 -9.44 0.51
C GLY A 156 17.19 -10.50 1.37
N GLU A 157 18.09 -11.24 0.74
CA GLU A 157 19.01 -12.15 1.41
C GLU A 157 20.40 -11.51 1.35
N SER A 158 20.88 -11.00 2.48
CA SER A 158 22.16 -10.30 2.54
C SER A 158 23.32 -11.29 2.38
N ASP A 159 24.27 -10.95 1.53
CA ASP A 159 25.52 -11.68 1.35
C ASP A 159 26.74 -10.78 1.52
N THR A 160 27.94 -11.36 1.44
CA THR A 160 29.19 -10.60 1.60
C THR A 160 29.41 -9.53 0.52
N THR A 161 28.72 -9.61 -0.61
CA THR A 161 28.83 -8.64 -1.71
C THR A 161 27.83 -7.50 -1.61
N THR A 162 26.74 -7.69 -0.85
CA THR A 162 25.64 -6.74 -0.69
C THR A 162 26.13 -5.41 -0.14
N GLY A 163 26.94 -5.45 0.93
CA GLY A 163 27.57 -4.26 1.51
C GLY A 163 28.65 -3.61 0.63
N LEU A 164 29.13 -4.30 -0.40
CA LEU A 164 30.19 -3.83 -1.31
C LEU A 164 29.64 -3.30 -2.65
N SER A 165 28.40 -3.66 -3.01
CA SER A 165 27.84 -3.37 -4.34
C SER A 165 26.44 -2.79 -4.27
N SER A 166 25.43 -3.60 -3.93
CA SER A 166 24.02 -3.19 -4.03
C SER A 166 23.67 -2.10 -3.02
N CYS A 167 24.08 -2.22 -1.76
CA CYS A 167 23.82 -1.21 -0.73
C CYS A 167 24.49 0.14 -1.07
N PRO A 168 25.79 0.22 -1.42
CA PRO A 168 26.40 1.46 -1.88
C PRO A 168 25.74 2.05 -3.13
N THR A 169 25.25 1.20 -4.05
CA THR A 169 24.55 1.67 -5.26
C THR A 169 23.21 2.34 -4.91
N VAL A 170 22.44 1.73 -4.00
CA VAL A 170 21.18 2.31 -3.51
C VAL A 170 21.43 3.56 -2.67
N GLY A 171 22.48 3.57 -1.84
CA GLY A 171 22.92 4.76 -1.11
C GLY A 171 23.22 5.93 -2.05
N ASN A 172 24.03 5.70 -3.08
CA ASN A 172 24.34 6.70 -4.11
C ASN A 172 23.10 7.15 -4.91
N MET A 173 22.06 6.33 -5.04
CA MET A 173 20.77 6.76 -5.59
C MET A 173 20.07 7.74 -4.63
N TYR A 174 20.01 7.43 -3.33
CA TYR A 174 19.44 8.35 -2.34
C TYR A 174 20.21 9.66 -2.26
N ASP A 175 21.55 9.63 -2.22
CA ASP A 175 22.39 10.83 -2.19
C ASP A 175 22.09 11.79 -3.35
N LYS A 176 21.71 11.24 -4.50
CA LYS A 176 21.38 12.00 -5.72
C LYS A 176 19.95 12.48 -5.77
N LEU A 177 18.99 11.70 -5.27
CA LEU A 177 17.57 11.98 -5.45
C LEU A 177 16.91 12.64 -4.22
N LEU A 178 17.44 12.46 -3.01
CA LEU A 178 16.95 13.16 -1.82
C LEU A 178 17.01 14.68 -1.98
N PRO A 179 18.09 15.27 -2.53
CA PRO A 179 18.13 16.72 -2.83
C PRO A 179 17.07 17.18 -3.83
N GLU A 180 16.58 16.27 -4.67
CA GLU A 180 15.54 16.51 -5.69
C GLU A 180 14.12 16.36 -5.12
N GLY A 181 14.00 16.08 -3.82
CA GLY A 181 12.74 16.10 -3.07
C GLY A 181 12.07 14.74 -2.87
N ILE A 182 12.66 13.62 -3.33
CA ILE A 182 12.07 12.30 -3.07
C ILE A 182 11.97 12.05 -1.56
N TYR A 183 11.04 11.19 -1.16
CA TYR A 183 11.00 10.67 0.20
C TYR A 183 11.67 9.28 0.25
N GLY A 184 12.77 9.18 0.99
CA GLY A 184 13.45 7.92 1.25
C GLY A 184 12.93 7.21 2.50
N CYS A 185 12.81 5.90 2.45
CA CYS A 185 12.42 5.07 3.59
C CYS A 185 13.30 3.82 3.68
N PHE A 186 13.71 3.49 4.90
CA PHE A 186 14.39 2.25 5.25
C PHE A 186 13.77 1.71 6.54
N GLY A 187 13.35 0.45 6.55
CA GLY A 187 12.48 -0.11 7.60
C GLY A 187 13.07 -1.25 8.43
N GLU A 188 14.28 -1.72 8.12
CA GLU A 188 14.83 -2.94 8.71
C GLU A 188 15.65 -2.64 9.98
N THR A 189 14.96 -2.31 11.08
CA THR A 189 15.61 -1.95 12.35
C THR A 189 16.58 -3.02 12.87
N SER A 190 16.33 -4.30 12.62
CA SER A 190 17.26 -5.37 13.00
C SER A 190 18.55 -5.37 12.18
N GLU A 191 18.52 -4.92 10.93
CA GLU A 191 19.67 -4.91 10.01
C GLU A 191 20.68 -3.79 10.33
N ILE A 192 20.28 -2.81 11.14
CA ILE A 192 21.18 -1.74 11.62
C ILE A 192 21.80 -2.04 12.98
N THR A 193 21.56 -3.23 13.54
CA THR A 193 22.14 -3.62 14.83
C THR A 193 23.67 -3.60 14.76
N GLY A 194 24.32 -2.84 15.65
CA GLY A 194 25.77 -2.62 15.65
C GLY A 194 26.24 -1.44 14.78
N ALA A 195 25.36 -0.83 13.97
CA ALA A 195 25.63 0.35 13.15
C ALA A 195 24.81 1.57 13.58
N GLU A 196 24.06 1.49 14.67
CA GLU A 196 23.12 2.53 15.13
C GLU A 196 23.83 3.87 15.34
N HIS A 197 25.06 3.82 15.83
CA HIS A 197 25.93 4.98 16.07
C HIS A 197 26.32 5.76 14.80
N ILE A 198 26.06 5.22 13.60
CA ILE A 198 26.30 5.87 12.30
C ILE A 198 25.00 6.47 11.74
N CYS A 199 23.84 6.01 12.23
CA CYS A 199 22.52 6.41 11.74
C CYS A 199 21.86 7.53 12.56
N VAL A 200 22.51 8.00 13.64
CA VAL A 200 22.03 9.06 14.56
C VAL A 200 22.40 10.47 14.13
#